data_AF-A0A1L9PR48-F1
#
_entry.id   AF-A0A1L9PR48-F1
#
_cell.length_a   1.000
_cell.length_b   1.000
_cell.length_c   1.000
_cell.angle_alpha   90.00
_cell.angle_beta   90.00
_cell.angle_gamma   90.00
#
_symmetry.space_group_name_H-M   'P 1'
#
loop_
_entity.id
_entity.type
_entity.pdbx_description
1 polymer ?
#
loop_
_entity_poly.entity_id
_entity_poly.type
_entity_poly.pdbx_seq_one_letter_code
_entity_poly.pdbx_strand_id
1 'polypeptide(L)'
;MPTLLDLPHEILLWVYQSLDNITDALHLAKSCKLLSHVFDRRPQNRRKILLSITDNTEGTESPDKAWLEDHFGPGSLWQPDESEFPPELADAATRTFLTTVGFPVIDLRRTGYHSTHLSKAERRLEPYDSDELYGRRTPDDDSPRTDFCFHFGSVWEWMVMVDGENGEVCLYDPGGWDHGAGYQGLVAFSVDIFAMLLGMMAGVVEDLDAAMDVFGEDEGEEVRRAVLDALRERMAEYDYCFSEGCKFWDELFEHLL
;
A
#
# COMPACT_ATOMS: atom_id res chain seq x y z
N MET A 1 27.50 -7.08 34.16
CA MET A 1 27.06 -7.16 32.75
C MET A 1 26.58 -5.78 32.37
N PRO A 2 27.06 -5.18 31.27
CA PRO A 2 26.53 -3.90 30.81
C PRO A 2 25.04 -4.07 30.48
N THR A 3 24.22 -3.15 30.97
CA THR A 3 22.80 -3.06 30.64
C THR A 3 22.61 -2.10 29.47
N LEU A 4 21.45 -2.16 28.81
CA LEU A 4 21.09 -1.22 27.73
C LEU A 4 21.27 0.25 28.18
N LEU A 5 20.98 0.54 29.45
CA LEU A 5 21.05 1.89 30.02
C LEU A 5 22.49 2.40 30.25
N ASP A 6 23.48 1.51 30.19
CA ASP A 6 24.90 1.85 30.34
C ASP A 6 25.54 2.21 28.98
N LEU A 7 24.79 2.10 27.88
CA LEU A 7 25.29 2.38 26.54
C LEU A 7 25.42 3.89 26.28
N PRO A 8 26.41 4.33 25.47
CA PRO A 8 26.50 5.71 25.02
C PRO A 8 25.25 6.18 24.28
N HIS A 9 24.98 7.49 24.32
CA HIS A 9 23.83 8.11 23.64
C HIS A 9 23.77 7.76 22.15
N GLU A 10 24.93 7.72 21.50
CA GLU A 10 25.07 7.39 20.08
C GLU A 10 24.63 5.96 19.78
N ILE A 11 24.93 5.02 20.69
CA ILE A 11 24.53 3.61 20.54
C ILE A 11 23.03 3.47 20.79
N LEU A 12 22.48 4.18 21.78
CA LEU A 12 21.03 4.20 22.01
C LEU A 12 20.26 4.76 20.82
N LEU A 13 20.77 5.84 20.21
CA LEU A 13 20.19 6.40 18.99
C LEU A 13 20.27 5.40 17.82
N TRP A 14 21.37 4.67 17.69
CA TRP A 14 21.50 3.62 16.68
C TRP A 14 20.50 2.48 16.90
N VAL A 15 20.28 2.05 18.16
CA VAL A 15 19.26 1.05 18.50
C VAL A 15 17.87 1.49 18.09
N TYR A 16 17.52 2.77 18.27
CA TYR A 16 16.24 3.29 17.75
C TYR A 16 16.16 3.28 16.23
N GLN A 17 17.26 3.65 15.55
CA GLN A 17 17.32 3.70 14.10
C GLN A 17 17.32 2.32 13.44
N SER A 18 17.56 1.26 14.20
CA SER A 18 17.52 -0.13 13.74
C SER A 18 16.21 -0.84 14.08
N LEU A 19 15.17 -0.11 14.50
CA LEU A 19 13.84 -0.68 14.71
C LEU A 19 13.10 -0.75 13.37
N ASP A 20 12.18 -1.70 13.27
CA ASP A 20 11.44 -1.97 12.03
C ASP A 20 10.06 -1.27 11.98
N ASN A 21 9.58 -0.75 13.12
CA ASN A 21 8.29 -0.07 13.21
C ASN A 21 8.32 1.09 14.24
N ILE A 22 7.47 2.09 14.01
CA ILE A 22 7.46 3.33 14.80
C ILE A 22 6.82 3.07 16.16
N THR A 23 5.87 2.15 16.26
CA THR A 23 5.21 1.76 17.51
C THR A 23 6.22 1.25 18.55
N ASP A 24 7.18 0.41 18.15
CA ASP A 24 8.24 -0.10 19.00
C ASP A 24 9.19 1.00 19.46
N ALA A 25 9.48 1.98 18.61
CA ALA A 25 10.23 3.15 19.02
C ALA A 25 9.49 3.93 20.12
N LEU A 26 8.17 4.12 19.99
CA LEU A 26 7.37 4.76 21.03
C LEU A 26 7.33 3.95 22.33
N HIS A 27 7.19 2.62 22.25
CA HIS A 27 7.24 1.74 23.41
C HIS A 27 8.62 1.77 24.10
N LEU A 28 9.69 1.75 23.32
CA LEU A 28 11.06 1.85 23.83
C LEU A 28 11.28 3.20 24.53
N ALA A 29 10.78 4.29 23.97
CA ALA A 29 10.83 5.62 24.59
C ALA A 29 10.08 5.67 25.92
N LYS A 30 8.94 5.00 26.01
CA LYS A 30 8.12 4.93 27.24
C LYS A 30 8.72 4.04 28.32
N SER A 31 9.71 3.21 28.02
CA SER A 31 10.27 2.25 28.97
C SER A 31 11.10 2.90 30.10
N CYS A 32 11.84 3.99 29.83
CA CYS A 32 12.56 4.74 30.86
C CYS A 32 12.91 6.17 30.47
N LYS A 33 13.28 7.00 31.46
CA LYS A 33 13.63 8.42 31.27
C LYS A 33 14.82 8.64 30.31
N LEU A 34 15.81 7.75 30.32
CA LEU A 34 16.98 7.88 29.44
C LEU A 34 16.55 7.72 27.98
N LEU A 35 15.74 6.70 27.70
CA LEU A 35 15.27 6.40 26.35
C LEU A 35 14.25 7.42 25.84
N SER A 36 13.34 7.92 26.69
CA SER A 36 12.51 9.09 26.35
C SER A 36 13.37 10.32 26.05
N HIS A 37 14.47 10.56 26.78
CA HIS A 37 15.36 11.67 26.44
C HIS A 37 16.07 11.49 25.10
N VAL A 38 16.39 10.26 24.68
CA VAL A 38 16.99 10.02 23.37
C VAL A 38 15.99 10.36 22.26
N PHE A 39 14.74 9.96 22.43
CA PHE A 39 13.65 10.15 21.49
C PHE A 39 13.11 11.59 21.48
N ASP A 40 12.61 12.10 22.61
CA ASP A 40 11.83 13.36 22.68
C ASP A 40 12.67 14.63 22.87
N ARG A 41 13.82 14.54 23.56
CA ARG A 41 14.52 15.76 24.01
C ARG A 41 15.15 16.55 22.86
N ARG A 42 15.37 15.91 21.71
CA ARG A 42 15.89 16.53 20.50
C ARG A 42 14.96 16.19 19.33
N PRO A 43 14.18 17.16 18.81
CA PRO A 43 13.32 16.97 17.63
C PRO A 43 14.05 16.31 16.45
N GLN A 44 15.33 16.67 16.25
CA GLN A 44 16.19 16.09 15.21
C GLN A 44 16.44 14.58 15.39
N ASN A 45 16.56 14.09 16.63
CA ASN A 45 16.72 12.65 16.87
C ASN A 45 15.43 11.92 16.52
N ARG A 46 14.29 12.42 17.00
CA ARG A 46 12.98 11.84 16.72
C ARG A 46 12.73 11.72 15.22
N ARG A 47 12.87 12.82 14.48
CA ARG A 47 12.74 12.82 13.01
C ARG A 47 13.68 11.80 12.38
N LYS A 48 14.96 11.77 12.78
CA LYS A 48 15.93 10.83 12.23
C LYS A 48 15.57 9.38 12.52
N ILE A 49 15.06 9.08 13.72
CA ILE A 49 14.59 7.75 14.10
C ILE A 49 13.43 7.32 13.21
N LEU A 50 12.40 8.16 13.06
CA LEU A 50 11.23 7.84 12.24
C LEU A 50 11.59 7.64 10.76
N LEU A 51 12.46 8.50 10.22
CA LEU A 51 12.97 8.33 8.86
C LEU A 51 13.74 7.02 8.70
N SER A 52 14.66 6.69 9.62
CA SER A 52 15.38 5.42 9.55
C SER A 52 14.47 4.20 9.68
N ILE A 53 13.42 4.26 10.51
CA ILE A 53 12.42 3.19 10.57
C ILE A 53 11.68 3.05 9.25
N THR A 54 11.33 4.17 8.61
CA THR A 54 10.70 4.17 7.29
C THR A 54 11.62 3.59 6.21
N ASP A 55 12.92 3.89 6.29
CA ASP A 55 13.94 3.30 5.42
C ASP A 55 14.10 1.79 5.67
N ASN A 56 13.88 1.34 6.92
CA ASN A 56 13.91 -0.07 7.30
C ASN A 56 12.62 -0.81 6.90
N THR A 57 11.55 -0.13 6.50
CA THR A 57 10.32 -0.79 6.03
C THR A 57 10.66 -1.70 4.85
N GLU A 58 10.66 -3.01 5.13
CA GLU A 58 11.02 -4.03 4.15
C GLU A 58 9.82 -4.31 3.24
N GLY A 59 9.91 -3.86 1.98
CA GLY A 59 9.17 -4.50 0.90
C GLY A 59 9.87 -5.79 0.47
N THR A 60 9.12 -6.71 -0.12
CA THR A 60 9.64 -7.93 -0.73
C THR A 60 9.22 -7.98 -2.19
N GLU A 61 10.14 -8.34 -3.08
CA GLU A 61 9.85 -8.53 -4.51
C GLU A 61 8.86 -9.68 -4.75
N SER A 62 8.62 -10.53 -3.74
CA SER A 62 7.65 -11.61 -3.80
C SER A 62 6.97 -11.77 -2.43
N PRO A 63 5.89 -11.02 -2.16
CA PRO A 63 5.15 -11.16 -0.92
C PRO A 63 4.52 -12.55 -0.84
N ASP A 64 4.81 -13.26 0.25
CA ASP A 64 4.14 -14.51 0.55
C ASP A 64 2.92 -14.27 1.46
N LYS A 65 2.18 -15.35 1.70
CA LYS A 65 0.98 -15.31 2.54
C LYS A 65 1.27 -14.84 3.96
N ALA A 66 2.39 -15.30 4.54
CA ALA A 66 2.73 -14.97 5.92
C ALA A 66 3.05 -13.47 6.04
N TRP A 67 3.79 -12.92 5.08
CA TRP A 67 4.10 -11.49 5.03
C TRP A 67 2.83 -10.64 4.93
N LEU A 68 1.90 -10.98 4.02
CA LEU A 68 0.66 -10.21 3.89
C LEU A 68 -0.25 -10.34 5.12
N GLU A 69 -0.34 -11.52 5.73
CA GLU A 69 -1.12 -11.70 6.96
C GLU A 69 -0.50 -11.02 8.19
N ASP A 70 0.82 -10.82 8.21
CA ASP A 70 1.49 -10.02 9.24
C ASP A 70 1.11 -8.53 9.13
N HIS A 71 1.00 -8.01 7.91
CA HIS A 71 0.66 -6.60 7.65
C HIS A 71 -0.84 -6.29 7.72
N PHE A 72 -1.69 -7.21 7.28
CA PHE A 72 -3.15 -6.97 7.18
C PHE A 72 -3.98 -7.78 8.19
N GLY A 73 -3.34 -8.62 8.98
CA GLY A 73 -3.96 -9.49 9.97
C GLY A 73 -4.27 -10.91 9.44
N PRO A 74 -4.32 -11.92 10.33
CA PRO A 74 -4.59 -13.30 9.94
C PRO A 74 -5.95 -13.48 9.28
N GLY A 75 -6.01 -14.22 8.17
CA GLY A 75 -7.25 -14.49 7.45
C GLY A 75 -7.80 -13.29 6.66
N SER A 76 -6.98 -12.26 6.45
CA SER A 76 -7.35 -11.08 5.66
C SER A 76 -7.28 -11.32 4.14
N LEU A 77 -6.83 -12.48 3.67
CA LEU A 77 -6.59 -12.73 2.24
C LEU A 77 -7.77 -13.42 1.56
N TRP A 78 -8.18 -12.89 0.41
CA TRP A 78 -9.02 -13.58 -0.56
C TRP A 78 -8.14 -14.44 -1.45
N GLN A 79 -8.34 -15.76 -1.34
CA GLN A 79 -7.57 -16.78 -2.02
C GLN A 79 -8.54 -17.72 -2.75
N PRO A 80 -8.99 -17.35 -3.98
CA PRO A 80 -9.91 -18.17 -4.76
C PRO A 80 -9.23 -19.44 -5.30
N ASP A 81 -10.02 -20.47 -5.58
CA ASP A 81 -9.57 -21.64 -6.32
C ASP A 81 -9.46 -21.32 -7.82
N GLU A 82 -8.57 -22.03 -8.53
CA GLU A 82 -8.37 -21.86 -9.98
C GLU A 82 -9.66 -21.99 -10.80
N SER A 83 -10.61 -22.83 -10.33
CA SER A 83 -11.91 -23.02 -10.98
C SER A 83 -12.87 -21.84 -10.86
N GLU A 84 -12.56 -20.88 -9.99
CA GLU A 84 -13.35 -19.68 -9.76
C GLU A 84 -12.94 -18.54 -10.70
N PHE A 85 -11.78 -18.63 -11.36
CA PHE A 85 -11.33 -17.59 -12.28
C PHE A 85 -12.11 -17.61 -13.59
N PRO A 86 -12.53 -16.43 -14.07
CA PRO A 86 -13.00 -16.28 -15.45
C PRO A 86 -11.84 -16.61 -16.42
N PRO A 87 -12.10 -17.22 -17.59
CA PRO A 87 -11.06 -17.48 -18.58
C PRO A 87 -10.38 -16.21 -19.10
N GLU A 88 -11.06 -15.07 -19.03
CA GLU A 88 -10.57 -13.76 -19.46
C GLU A 88 -9.47 -13.19 -18.55
N LEU A 89 -9.34 -13.65 -17.29
CA LEU A 89 -8.16 -13.36 -16.47
C LEU A 89 -7.05 -14.32 -16.91
N ALA A 90 -6.43 -14.11 -18.06
CA ALA A 90 -5.47 -15.03 -18.67
C ALA A 90 -4.05 -14.96 -18.07
N ASP A 91 -3.69 -13.87 -17.39
CA ASP A 91 -2.34 -13.70 -16.84
C ASP A 91 -1.99 -14.79 -15.81
N ALA A 92 -0.96 -15.57 -16.13
CA ALA A 92 -0.55 -16.72 -15.34
C ALA A 92 0.08 -16.33 -14.00
N ALA A 93 0.78 -15.19 -13.96
CA ALA A 93 1.42 -14.70 -12.74
C ALA A 93 0.36 -14.30 -11.71
N THR A 94 -0.63 -13.52 -12.13
CA THR A 94 -1.77 -13.10 -11.32
C THR A 94 -2.56 -14.30 -10.79
N ARG A 95 -2.92 -15.26 -11.65
CA ARG A 95 -3.60 -16.50 -11.22
C ARG A 95 -2.81 -17.28 -10.17
N THR A 96 -1.50 -17.42 -10.39
CA THR A 96 -0.61 -18.13 -9.47
C THR A 96 -0.54 -17.42 -8.13
N PHE A 97 -0.38 -16.10 -8.13
CA PHE A 97 -0.35 -15.30 -6.91
C PHE A 97 -1.66 -15.43 -6.12
N LEU A 98 -2.81 -15.27 -6.79
CA LEU A 98 -4.12 -15.34 -6.16
C LEU A 98 -4.45 -16.73 -5.59
N THR A 99 -4.02 -17.81 -6.22
CA THR A 99 -4.28 -19.18 -5.75
C THR A 99 -3.30 -19.65 -4.68
N THR A 100 -2.07 -19.13 -4.66
CA THR A 100 -1.02 -19.57 -3.72
C THR A 100 -0.88 -18.67 -2.50
N VAL A 101 -0.99 -17.36 -2.70
CA VAL A 101 -0.82 -16.32 -1.69
C VAL A 101 -2.17 -15.69 -1.33
N GLY A 102 -2.90 -15.21 -2.34
CA GLY A 102 -4.15 -14.46 -2.18
C GLY A 102 -3.96 -12.94 -2.14
N PHE A 103 -5.04 -12.19 -2.29
CA PHE A 103 -5.05 -10.73 -2.29
C PHE A 103 -5.73 -10.16 -1.02
N PRO A 104 -5.22 -9.08 -0.40
CA PRO A 104 -5.81 -8.52 0.81
C PRO A 104 -7.26 -8.06 0.64
N VAL A 105 -8.13 -8.45 1.57
CA VAL A 105 -9.52 -8.01 1.74
C VAL A 105 -9.55 -7.02 2.89
N ILE A 106 -9.36 -5.75 2.57
CA ILE A 106 -9.09 -4.71 3.56
C ILE A 106 -9.99 -3.49 3.37
N ASP A 107 -10.13 -2.71 4.45
CA ASP A 107 -10.72 -1.38 4.49
C ASP A 107 -9.70 -0.45 5.16
N LEU A 108 -8.85 0.17 4.34
CA LEU A 108 -7.84 1.14 4.78
C LEU A 108 -8.49 2.51 4.88
N ARG A 109 -9.28 2.71 5.95
CA ARG A 109 -10.10 3.91 6.13
C ARG A 109 -9.36 5.24 5.97
N ARG A 110 -8.08 5.28 6.36
CA ARG A 110 -7.24 6.48 6.24
C ARG A 110 -6.85 6.82 4.83
N THR A 111 -6.68 5.82 3.97
CA THR A 111 -6.31 6.00 2.57
C THR A 111 -7.54 6.03 1.67
N GLY A 112 -8.70 5.63 2.21
CA GLY A 112 -9.94 5.46 1.45
C GLY A 112 -9.97 4.20 0.59
N TYR A 113 -8.89 3.43 0.53
CA TYR A 113 -8.82 2.20 -0.25
C TYR A 113 -9.56 1.05 0.42
N HIS A 114 -10.40 0.35 -0.33
CA HIS A 114 -11.04 -0.87 0.15
C HIS A 114 -11.20 -1.94 -0.94
N SER A 115 -11.04 -3.20 -0.55
CA SER A 115 -11.19 -4.40 -1.40
C SER A 115 -12.17 -5.42 -0.80
N THR A 116 -12.94 -5.01 0.21
CA THR A 116 -13.83 -5.90 0.98
C THR A 116 -14.86 -6.66 0.13
N HIS A 117 -15.19 -6.18 -1.07
CA HIS A 117 -16.10 -6.86 -2.00
C HIS A 117 -15.57 -8.19 -2.52
N LEU A 118 -14.24 -8.39 -2.56
CA LEU A 118 -13.60 -9.63 -3.03
C LEU A 118 -13.94 -10.84 -2.14
N SER A 119 -14.18 -10.63 -0.85
CA SER A 119 -14.56 -11.71 0.09
C SER A 119 -15.99 -12.23 -0.10
N LYS A 120 -16.81 -11.56 -0.90
CA LYS A 120 -18.21 -11.94 -1.09
C LYS A 120 -18.27 -13.18 -1.98
N ALA A 121 -18.30 -14.35 -1.35
CA ALA A 121 -18.34 -15.68 -1.97
C ALA A 121 -19.42 -15.89 -3.06
N GLU A 122 -20.40 -14.98 -3.16
CA GLU A 122 -21.46 -15.02 -4.18
C GLU A 122 -21.11 -14.24 -5.46
N ARG A 123 -20.03 -13.45 -5.48
CA ARG A 123 -19.61 -12.65 -6.63
C ARG A 123 -18.31 -13.18 -7.19
N ARG A 124 -18.40 -13.85 -8.34
CA ARG A 124 -17.24 -14.11 -9.19
C ARG A 124 -16.68 -12.79 -9.70
N LEU A 125 -15.39 -12.78 -10.06
CA LEU A 125 -14.81 -11.66 -10.78
C LEU A 125 -15.60 -11.43 -12.08
N GLU A 126 -16.26 -10.28 -12.17
CA GLU A 126 -17.02 -9.88 -13.35
C GLU A 126 -16.04 -9.27 -14.38
N PRO A 127 -15.99 -9.78 -15.62
CA PRO A 127 -15.15 -9.21 -16.65
C PRO A 127 -15.76 -7.90 -17.18
N TYR A 128 -15.00 -6.82 -17.03
CA TYR A 128 -15.27 -5.55 -17.68
C TYR A 128 -14.54 -5.49 -19.02
N ASP A 129 -15.08 -4.75 -19.96
CA ASP A 129 -14.41 -4.52 -21.24
C ASP A 129 -13.46 -3.33 -21.11
N SER A 130 -12.16 -3.61 -21.11
CA SER A 130 -11.16 -2.58 -20.83
C SER A 130 -11.09 -1.54 -21.95
N ASP A 131 -11.34 -1.93 -23.20
CA ASP A 131 -11.34 -1.02 -24.34
C ASP A 131 -12.46 0.02 -24.26
N GLU A 132 -13.66 -0.36 -23.83
CA GLU A 132 -14.77 0.57 -23.60
C GLU A 132 -14.50 1.44 -22.38
N LEU A 133 -14.02 0.86 -21.26
CA LEU A 133 -13.70 1.63 -20.06
C LEU A 133 -12.60 2.67 -20.28
N TYR A 134 -11.59 2.35 -21.08
CA TYR A 134 -10.43 3.20 -21.34
C TYR A 134 -10.56 4.02 -22.64
N GLY A 135 -11.74 4.02 -23.28
CA GLY A 135 -12.01 4.87 -24.45
C GLY A 135 -11.32 4.46 -25.74
N ARG A 136 -10.83 3.23 -25.81
CA ARG A 136 -10.22 2.64 -27.02
C ARG A 136 -11.28 2.20 -28.03
N ARG A 137 -12.52 1.98 -27.58
CA ARG A 137 -13.70 1.82 -28.46
C ARG A 137 -14.89 2.66 -27.98
N THR A 138 -15.83 2.91 -28.90
CA THR A 138 -16.99 3.77 -28.63
C THR A 138 -17.99 3.04 -27.73
N PRO A 139 -18.62 3.73 -26.76
CA PRO A 139 -19.75 3.16 -26.02
C PRO A 139 -20.84 2.68 -26.98
N ASP A 140 -21.46 1.53 -26.68
CA ASP A 140 -22.44 0.84 -27.55
C ASP A 140 -21.88 0.25 -28.87
N ASP A 141 -20.56 0.04 -28.97
CA ASP A 141 -20.00 -0.80 -30.04
C ASP A 141 -20.34 -2.27 -29.80
N ASP A 142 -21.20 -2.83 -30.67
CA ASP A 142 -21.62 -4.23 -30.68
C ASP A 142 -20.51 -5.22 -31.10
N SER A 143 -19.29 -4.74 -31.37
CA SER A 143 -18.14 -5.61 -31.61
C SER A 143 -17.85 -6.51 -30.40
N PRO A 144 -17.42 -7.77 -30.63
CA PRO A 144 -17.02 -8.64 -29.53
C PRO A 144 -15.90 -8.01 -28.70
N ARG A 145 -16.02 -8.09 -27.38
CA ARG A 145 -14.98 -7.70 -26.43
C ARG A 145 -13.74 -8.57 -26.64
N THR A 146 -12.57 -7.94 -26.69
CA THR A 146 -11.29 -8.65 -26.83
C THR A 146 -10.42 -8.50 -25.59
N ASP A 147 -10.54 -7.37 -24.89
CA ASP A 147 -9.65 -6.99 -23.81
C ASP A 147 -10.49 -6.81 -22.53
N PHE A 148 -10.04 -7.42 -21.43
CA PHE A 148 -10.83 -7.49 -20.21
C PHE A 148 -10.07 -6.99 -19.00
N CYS A 149 -10.78 -6.42 -18.03
CA CYS A 149 -10.22 -6.08 -16.73
C CYS A 149 -11.19 -6.40 -15.58
N PHE A 150 -10.66 -6.42 -14.36
CA PHE A 150 -11.36 -6.92 -13.18
C PHE A 150 -11.22 -5.97 -12.00
N HIS A 151 -12.29 -5.74 -11.25
CA HIS A 151 -12.32 -4.81 -10.13
C HIS A 151 -11.73 -5.41 -8.85
N PHE A 152 -10.58 -4.90 -8.39
CA PHE A 152 -9.85 -5.40 -7.22
C PHE A 152 -9.94 -4.49 -5.99
N GLY A 153 -10.31 -3.22 -6.17
CA GLY A 153 -10.46 -2.30 -5.06
C GLY A 153 -11.07 -0.99 -5.50
N SER A 154 -11.48 -0.18 -4.54
CA SER A 154 -11.91 1.19 -4.81
C SER A 154 -11.18 2.14 -3.89
N VAL A 155 -10.91 3.34 -4.37
CA VAL A 155 -10.42 4.45 -3.58
C VAL A 155 -11.28 5.66 -3.92
N TRP A 156 -12.02 6.15 -2.94
CA TRP A 156 -13.06 7.17 -3.16
C TRP A 156 -14.04 6.77 -4.29
N GLU A 157 -14.15 7.59 -5.35
CA GLU A 157 -14.96 7.28 -6.54
C GLU A 157 -14.25 6.42 -7.59
N TRP A 158 -12.94 6.22 -7.47
CA TRP A 158 -12.16 5.47 -8.46
C TRP A 158 -12.14 3.97 -8.18
N MET A 159 -11.91 3.21 -9.24
CA MET A 159 -11.78 1.76 -9.18
C MET A 159 -10.36 1.36 -9.55
N VAL A 160 -9.79 0.45 -8.79
CA VAL A 160 -8.53 -0.22 -9.10
C VAL A 160 -8.87 -1.49 -9.87
N MET A 161 -8.39 -1.53 -11.11
CA MET A 161 -8.69 -2.56 -12.10
C MET A 161 -7.44 -3.36 -12.41
N VAL A 162 -7.57 -4.68 -12.54
CA VAL A 162 -6.49 -5.58 -12.96
C VAL A 162 -6.76 -6.00 -14.40
N ASP A 163 -5.79 -5.80 -15.27
CA ASP A 163 -5.86 -6.25 -16.66
C ASP A 163 -5.83 -7.78 -16.75
N GLY A 164 -6.70 -8.34 -17.59
CA GLY A 164 -6.87 -9.77 -17.73
C GLY A 164 -5.71 -10.45 -18.46
N GLU A 165 -5.06 -9.79 -19.41
CA GLU A 165 -4.04 -10.39 -20.25
C GLU A 165 -2.65 -10.33 -19.59
N ASN A 166 -2.30 -9.17 -19.01
CA ASN A 166 -0.95 -8.93 -18.50
C ASN A 166 -0.85 -8.73 -16.98
N GLY A 167 -1.98 -8.67 -16.26
CA GLY A 167 -2.00 -8.53 -14.80
C GLY A 167 -1.66 -7.12 -14.28
N GLU A 168 -1.50 -6.13 -15.15
CA GLU A 168 -1.23 -4.75 -14.76
C GLU A 168 -2.37 -4.17 -13.92
N VAL A 169 -2.02 -3.37 -12.92
CA VAL A 169 -2.98 -2.74 -12.03
C VAL A 169 -3.13 -1.29 -12.43
N CYS A 170 -4.34 -0.89 -12.83
CA CYS A 170 -4.65 0.42 -13.38
C CYS A 170 -5.72 1.14 -12.56
N LEU A 171 -5.71 2.47 -12.59
CA LEU A 171 -6.74 3.30 -12.00
C LEU A 171 -7.80 3.65 -13.05
N TYR A 172 -9.05 3.48 -12.68
CA TYR A 172 -10.21 3.79 -13.51
C TYR A 172 -11.11 4.82 -12.82
N ASP A 173 -11.48 5.87 -13.55
CA ASP A 173 -12.50 6.85 -13.17
C ASP A 173 -13.82 6.53 -13.89
N PRO A 174 -14.85 6.05 -13.16
CA PRO A 174 -16.18 5.81 -13.72
C PRO A 174 -16.83 7.04 -14.34
N GLY A 175 -16.48 8.24 -13.86
CA GLY A 175 -16.97 9.52 -14.38
C GLY A 175 -16.39 9.89 -15.74
N GLY A 176 -15.32 9.23 -16.20
CA GLY A 176 -14.71 9.44 -17.51
C GLY A 176 -15.21 8.51 -18.61
N TRP A 177 -16.08 7.54 -18.29
CA TRP A 177 -16.54 6.49 -19.21
C TRP A 177 -17.21 7.02 -20.48
N ASP A 178 -18.13 7.98 -20.33
CA ASP A 178 -18.90 8.58 -21.43
C ASP A 178 -18.04 9.48 -22.35
N HIS A 179 -16.77 9.67 -21.99
CA HIS A 179 -15.81 10.49 -22.70
C HIS A 179 -14.56 9.73 -23.14
N GLY A 180 -14.51 8.41 -22.91
CA GLY A 180 -13.32 7.60 -23.19
C GLY A 180 -12.09 8.06 -22.40
N ALA A 181 -12.31 8.67 -21.24
CA ALA A 181 -11.30 9.26 -20.36
C ALA A 181 -11.22 8.53 -19.01
N GLY A 182 -11.72 7.28 -18.96
CA GLY A 182 -11.76 6.50 -17.73
C GLY A 182 -10.38 6.05 -17.24
N TYR A 183 -9.40 5.88 -18.12
CA TYR A 183 -8.05 5.49 -17.72
C TYR A 183 -7.32 6.65 -17.00
N GLN A 184 -6.86 6.40 -15.77
CA GLN A 184 -6.19 7.39 -14.93
C GLN A 184 -4.71 7.05 -14.64
N GLY A 185 -4.16 6.05 -15.31
CA GLY A 185 -2.77 5.65 -15.17
C GLY A 185 -2.57 4.30 -14.49
N LEU A 186 -1.32 3.85 -14.52
CA LEU A 186 -0.87 2.61 -13.89
C LEU A 186 -0.68 2.83 -12.38
N VAL A 187 -1.14 1.88 -11.59
CA VAL A 187 -1.02 1.82 -10.12
C VAL A 187 0.13 0.91 -9.70
N ALA A 188 0.30 -0.22 -10.39
CA ALA A 188 1.41 -1.16 -10.21
C ALA A 188 1.54 -2.09 -11.43
N PHE A 189 2.71 -2.68 -11.65
CA PHE A 189 2.93 -3.62 -12.76
C PHE A 189 2.24 -4.96 -12.60
N SER A 190 1.92 -5.34 -11.36
CA SER A 190 1.34 -6.64 -11.07
C SER A 190 0.61 -6.63 -9.73
N VAL A 191 -0.28 -7.60 -9.57
CA VAL A 191 -1.14 -7.73 -8.38
C VAL A 191 -0.34 -7.99 -7.10
N ASP A 192 0.76 -8.74 -7.18
CA ASP A 192 1.64 -9.03 -6.04
C ASP A 192 2.41 -7.79 -5.59
N ILE A 193 2.98 -7.03 -6.53
CA ILE A 193 3.63 -5.75 -6.24
C ILE A 193 2.61 -4.79 -5.61
N PHE A 194 1.40 -4.69 -6.16
CA PHE A 194 0.35 -3.84 -5.59
C PHE A 194 0.01 -4.22 -4.14
N ALA A 195 -0.18 -5.51 -3.86
CA ALA A 195 -0.46 -6.00 -2.51
C ALA A 195 0.67 -5.67 -1.52
N MET A 196 1.93 -5.79 -1.97
CA MET A 196 3.11 -5.44 -1.16
C MET A 196 3.18 -3.94 -0.89
N LEU A 197 2.99 -3.09 -1.90
CA LEU A 197 2.96 -1.63 -1.76
C LEU A 197 1.85 -1.18 -0.79
N LEU A 198 0.66 -1.78 -0.86
CA LEU A 198 -0.41 -1.56 0.11
C LEU A 198 0.02 -1.92 1.54
N GLY A 199 0.77 -3.01 1.70
CA GLY A 199 1.24 -3.49 3.01
C GLY A 199 2.27 -2.55 3.64
N MET A 200 3.27 -2.13 2.85
CA MET A 200 4.27 -1.14 3.27
C MET A 200 3.61 0.15 3.75
N MET A 201 2.65 0.65 2.98
CA MET A 201 1.90 1.86 3.34
C MET A 201 1.06 1.65 4.60
N ALA A 202 0.29 0.56 4.68
CA ALA A 202 -0.62 0.33 5.81
C ALA A 202 0.15 0.33 7.15
N GLY A 203 1.29 -0.36 7.21
CA GLY A 203 2.12 -0.41 8.42
C GLY A 203 2.65 0.97 8.85
N VAL A 204 3.20 1.73 7.90
CA VAL A 204 3.73 3.07 8.21
C VAL A 204 2.63 4.05 8.61
N VAL A 205 1.48 4.04 7.90
CA VAL A 205 0.36 4.97 8.19
C VAL A 205 -0.26 4.68 9.56
N GLU A 206 -0.47 3.42 9.91
CA GLU A 206 -1.02 3.03 11.21
C GLU A 206 -0.10 3.48 12.35
N ASP A 207 1.21 3.21 12.23
CA ASP A 207 2.14 3.63 13.27
C ASP A 207 2.29 5.16 13.33
N LEU A 208 2.28 5.84 12.19
CA LEU A 208 2.43 7.29 12.13
C LEU A 208 1.26 7.98 12.84
N ASP A 209 0.04 7.49 12.62
CA ASP A 209 -1.14 7.96 13.35
C ASP A 209 -1.01 7.75 14.86
N ALA A 210 -0.54 6.59 15.29
CA ALA A 210 -0.28 6.32 16.71
C ALA A 210 0.82 7.24 17.30
N ALA A 211 1.79 7.65 16.47
CA ALA A 211 2.85 8.55 16.87
C ALA A 211 2.37 10.00 16.98
N MET A 212 1.49 10.46 16.09
CA MET A 212 1.07 11.87 15.99
C MET A 212 0.43 12.42 17.26
N ASP A 213 -0.19 11.59 18.08
CA ASP A 213 -0.71 11.97 19.41
C ASP A 213 0.36 12.55 20.36
N VAL A 214 1.64 12.33 20.05
CA VAL A 214 2.80 12.76 20.86
C VAL A 214 3.44 14.06 20.34
N PHE A 215 3.05 14.54 19.15
CA PHE A 215 3.64 15.72 18.52
C PHE A 215 2.79 16.97 18.77
N GLY A 216 3.43 18.15 18.76
CA GLY A 216 2.69 19.40 18.58
C GLY A 216 2.25 19.55 17.12
N GLU A 217 1.18 20.28 16.86
CA GLU A 217 0.53 20.39 15.53
C GLU A 217 1.55 20.67 14.40
N ASP A 218 2.33 21.76 14.50
CA ASP A 218 3.29 22.15 13.45
C ASP A 218 4.41 21.12 13.23
N GLU A 219 4.90 20.50 14.31
CA GLU A 219 5.98 19.50 14.22
C GLU A 219 5.46 18.17 13.69
N GLY A 220 4.23 17.79 14.06
CA GLY A 220 3.56 16.60 13.59
C GLY A 220 3.36 16.63 12.07
N GLU A 221 2.93 17.76 11.53
CA GLU A 221 2.76 17.92 10.07
C GLU A 221 4.11 17.81 9.32
N GLU A 222 5.18 18.47 9.81
CA GLU A 222 6.49 18.39 9.18
C GLU A 222 7.06 16.96 9.21
N VAL A 223 6.91 16.27 10.34
CA VAL A 223 7.36 14.88 10.51
C VAL A 223 6.54 13.93 9.64
N ARG A 224 5.21 14.08 9.62
CA ARG A 224 4.30 13.30 8.79
C ARG A 224 4.68 13.42 7.32
N ARG A 225 4.86 14.65 6.82
CA ARG A 225 5.33 14.91 5.46
C ARG A 225 6.65 14.21 5.18
N ALA A 226 7.66 14.38 6.04
CA ALA A 226 8.97 13.79 5.84
C ALA A 226 8.95 12.24 5.82
N VAL A 227 8.13 11.61 6.66
CA VAL A 227 7.96 10.15 6.69
C VAL A 227 7.24 9.66 5.44
N LEU A 228 6.17 10.35 5.02
CA LEU A 228 5.43 9.99 3.81
C LEU A 228 6.27 10.18 2.54
N ASP A 229 7.07 11.25 2.45
CA ASP A 229 8.02 11.45 1.35
C ASP A 229 9.05 10.32 1.29
N ALA A 230 9.62 9.93 2.44
CA ALA A 230 10.58 8.82 2.52
C ALA A 230 9.95 7.47 2.15
N LEU A 231 8.73 7.19 2.62
CA LEU A 231 7.99 5.99 2.25
C LEU A 231 7.75 5.95 0.74
N ARG A 232 7.36 7.08 0.14
CA ARG A 232 7.14 7.18 -1.30
C ARG A 232 8.41 6.91 -2.09
N GLU A 233 9.55 7.48 -1.68
CA GLU A 233 10.84 7.19 -2.30
C GLU A 233 11.20 5.70 -2.18
N ARG A 234 10.92 5.08 -1.02
CA ARG A 234 11.15 3.66 -0.79
C ARG A 234 10.28 2.78 -1.68
N MET A 235 8.98 3.09 -1.80
CA MET A 235 8.05 2.36 -2.66
C MET A 235 8.43 2.46 -4.15
N ALA A 236 8.99 3.60 -4.58
CA ALA A 236 9.47 3.80 -5.94
C ALA A 236 10.66 2.92 -6.33
N GLU A 237 11.35 2.30 -5.35
CA GLU A 237 12.39 1.30 -5.64
C GLU A 237 11.82 -0.03 -6.14
N TYR A 238 10.55 -0.34 -5.78
CA TYR A 238 9.90 -1.60 -6.12
C TYR A 238 9.06 -1.50 -7.39
N ASP A 239 8.52 -0.31 -7.69
CA ASP A 239 7.69 -0.10 -8.86
C ASP A 239 7.98 1.27 -9.50
N TYR A 240 8.23 1.28 -10.81
CA TYR A 240 8.54 2.51 -11.53
C TYR A 240 7.30 3.38 -11.82
N CYS A 241 6.08 2.91 -11.52
CA CYS A 241 4.84 3.70 -11.66
C CYS A 241 4.92 5.04 -10.91
N PHE A 242 5.70 5.10 -9.83
CA PHE A 242 5.96 6.32 -9.07
C PHE A 242 6.76 7.38 -9.85
N SER A 243 7.54 6.96 -10.84
CA SER A 243 8.33 7.87 -11.70
C SER A 243 7.52 8.47 -12.85
N GLU A 244 6.41 7.83 -13.24
CA GLU A 244 5.56 8.26 -14.36
C GLU A 244 4.42 9.20 -13.93
N GLY A 245 4.26 9.47 -12.62
CA GLY A 245 3.15 10.25 -12.08
C GLY A 245 1.90 9.38 -11.94
N CYS A 246 1.93 8.46 -10.97
CA CYS A 246 0.80 7.62 -10.64
C CYS A 246 -0.24 8.42 -9.84
N LYS A 247 -1.35 8.80 -10.50
CA LYS A 247 -2.45 9.55 -9.88
C LYS A 247 -2.98 8.89 -8.60
N PHE A 248 -3.06 7.56 -8.57
CA PHE A 248 -3.51 6.82 -7.39
C PHE A 248 -2.63 7.13 -6.17
N TRP A 249 -1.31 6.97 -6.31
CA TRP A 249 -0.38 7.21 -5.21
C TRP A 249 -0.28 8.71 -4.89
N ASP A 250 -0.27 9.59 -5.90
CA ASP A 250 -0.22 11.05 -5.71
C ASP A 250 -1.35 11.54 -4.81
N GLU A 251 -2.59 11.24 -5.18
CA GLU A 251 -3.78 11.68 -4.43
C GLU A 251 -3.85 11.02 -3.05
N LEU A 252 -3.44 9.75 -2.95
CA LEU A 252 -3.39 9.03 -1.69
C LEU A 252 -2.41 9.68 -0.72
N PHE A 253 -1.18 9.96 -1.16
CA PHE A 253 -0.16 10.62 -0.33
C PHE A 253 -0.57 12.05 0.04
N GLU A 254 -1.22 12.78 -0.86
CA GLU A 254 -1.78 14.10 -0.56
C GLU A 254 -2.88 14.04 0.51
N HIS A 255 -3.73 13.02 0.49
CA HIS A 255 -4.78 12.83 1.49
C HIS A 255 -4.26 12.45 2.89
N LEU A 256 -3.07 11.85 2.96
CA LEU A 256 -2.45 11.42 4.21
C LEU A 256 -1.70 12.52 4.95
N LEU A 257 -1.46 13.68 4.32
CA LEU A 257 -0.84 14.88 4.90
C LEU A 257 -1.82 15.63 5.81
#